data_AF-A0A960LEZ2-F1
#
_entry.id   AF-A0A960LEZ2-F1
#
_cell.length_a   1.000
_cell.length_b   1.000
_cell.length_c   1.000
_cell.angle_alpha   90.00
_cell.angle_beta   90.00
_cell.angle_gamma   90.00
#
_symmetry.space_group_name_H-M   'P 1'
#
loop_
_entity.id
_entity.type
_entity.pdbx_description
1 polymer ?
#
loop_
_entity_poly.entity_id
_entity_poly.type
_entity_poly.pdbx_seq_one_letter_code
_entity_poly.pdbx_strand_id
1 'polypeptide(L)'
;MIGESRIKTIVWAVSILAIAISLFYSFGNRIGSAANPFGPYISIRPIETPKVSILRSDSSIAGLSDYVKGVNEYSKANYRAAETYFQTAVSVSPNKGDWWLILGVSQALLRKPDLALTSLQSAEQLSEEPAKSSAKWFESQCYLMQGNLAEAVKLLDGLAANGKVYSTESRELLHKLKNDFDPSAH
;
A
#
# COMPACT_ATOMS: atom_id res chain seq x y z
N MET A 1 -46.28 20.27 41.00
CA MET A 1 -45.04 21.04 40.80
C MET A 1 -43.78 20.17 40.55
N ILE A 2 -43.91 18.91 40.07
CA ILE A 2 -42.74 18.01 39.87
C ILE A 2 -42.20 18.03 38.41
N GLY A 3 -42.94 18.65 37.46
CA GLY A 3 -42.62 18.60 36.03
C GLY A 3 -41.48 19.53 35.56
N GLU A 4 -41.41 20.76 36.07
CA GLU A 4 -40.49 21.77 35.49
C GLU A 4 -39.01 21.50 35.80
N SER A 5 -38.71 20.87 36.94
CA SER A 5 -37.32 20.60 37.32
C SER A 5 -36.67 19.56 36.40
N ARG A 6 -37.42 18.54 35.95
CA ARG A 6 -36.87 17.46 35.11
C ARG A 6 -36.61 17.90 33.68
N ILE A 7 -37.44 18.81 33.16
CA ILE A 7 -37.28 19.35 31.80
C ILE A 7 -35.99 20.19 31.70
N LYS A 8 -35.70 21.02 32.71
CA LYS A 8 -34.48 21.83 32.73
C LYS A 8 -33.22 20.97 32.76
N THR A 9 -33.20 19.88 33.54
CA THR A 9 -32.02 18.99 33.61
C THR A 9 -31.74 18.28 32.29
N ILE A 10 -32.79 17.86 31.56
CA ILE A 10 -32.64 17.20 30.26
C ILE A 10 -32.10 18.17 29.20
N VAL A 11 -32.61 19.41 29.17
CA VAL A 11 -32.15 20.43 28.21
C VAL A 11 -30.67 20.75 28.42
N TRP A 12 -30.23 20.91 29.67
CA TRP A 12 -28.82 21.15 29.99
C TRP A 12 -27.90 19.98 29.57
N ALA A 13 -28.32 18.73 29.79
CA ALA A 13 -27.53 17.56 29.41
C ALA A 13 -27.34 17.43 27.89
N VAL A 14 -28.39 17.71 27.10
CA VAL A 14 -28.34 17.64 25.63
C VAL A 14 -27.42 18.72 25.05
N SER A 15 -27.43 19.93 25.61
CA SER A 15 -26.54 21.01 25.16
C SER A 15 -25.06 20.69 25.41
N ILE A 16 -24.71 20.10 26.57
CA ILE A 16 -23.33 19.70 26.86
C ILE A 16 -22.86 18.61 25.89
N LEU A 17 -23.72 17.62 25.59
CA LEU A 17 -23.40 16.56 24.65
C LEU A 17 -23.17 17.09 23.22
N ALA A 18 -24.01 18.02 22.76
CA ALA A 18 -23.84 18.63 21.45
C ALA A 18 -22.53 19.43 21.34
N ILE A 19 -22.17 20.19 22.39
CA ILE A 19 -20.90 20.93 22.44
C ILE A 19 -19.71 19.97 22.45
N ALA A 20 -19.77 18.87 23.21
CA ALA A 20 -18.71 17.87 23.23
C ALA A 20 -18.50 17.18 21.87
N ILE A 21 -19.58 16.87 21.16
CA ILE A 21 -19.53 16.31 19.80
C ILE A 21 -18.94 17.33 18.82
N SER A 22 -19.38 18.59 18.86
CA SER A 22 -18.83 19.64 17.99
C SER A 22 -17.35 19.94 18.29
N LEU A 23 -16.94 19.90 19.56
CA LEU A 23 -15.53 20.02 19.94
C LEU A 23 -14.73 18.80 19.46
N PHE A 24 -15.27 17.58 19.57
CA PHE A 24 -14.62 16.38 19.04
C PHE A 24 -14.45 16.42 17.51
N TYR A 25 -15.45 16.88 16.75
CA TYR A 25 -15.32 17.04 15.30
C TYR A 25 -14.39 18.20 14.90
N SER A 26 -14.34 19.29 15.68
CA SER A 26 -13.46 20.44 15.39
C SER A 26 -12.00 20.23 15.83
N PHE A 27 -11.75 19.43 16.87
CA PHE A 27 -10.40 19.02 17.29
C PHE A 27 -9.88 17.78 16.57
N GLY A 28 -10.75 16.80 16.28
CA GLY A 28 -10.37 15.56 15.59
C GLY A 28 -9.80 15.79 14.18
N ASN A 29 -10.23 16.85 13.50
CA ASN A 29 -9.71 17.25 12.19
C ASN A 29 -8.49 18.19 12.24
N ARG A 30 -8.01 18.58 13.43
CA ARG A 30 -6.87 19.51 13.60
C ARG A 30 -5.60 18.87 14.17
N ILE A 31 -5.62 17.58 14.50
CA ILE A 31 -4.38 16.80 14.49
C ILE A 31 -4.05 16.59 13.01
N GLY A 32 -3.47 17.62 12.39
CA GLY A 32 -2.95 17.51 11.04
C GLY A 32 -2.11 16.25 11.00
N SER A 33 -2.51 15.28 10.17
CA SER A 33 -1.79 14.02 10.01
C SER A 33 -0.33 14.38 9.89
N ALA A 34 0.45 14.11 10.95
CA ALA A 34 1.85 14.49 10.97
C ALA A 34 2.44 13.97 9.67
N ALA A 35 3.07 14.86 8.90
CA ALA A 35 3.61 14.49 7.60
C ALA A 35 4.43 13.22 7.81
N ASN A 36 4.10 12.16 7.06
CA ASN A 36 4.69 10.85 7.28
C ASN A 36 6.23 11.00 7.30
N PRO A 37 6.90 10.70 8.44
CA PRO A 37 8.33 10.98 8.61
C PRO A 37 9.18 10.15 7.64
N PHE A 38 8.62 9.09 7.07
CA PHE A 38 9.29 8.24 6.09
C PHE A 38 9.14 8.71 4.63
N GLY A 39 8.46 9.84 4.40
CA GLY A 39 8.31 10.47 3.08
C GLY A 39 9.58 10.47 2.22
N PRO A 40 10.73 10.94 2.76
CA PRO A 40 12.00 10.97 2.03
C PRO A 40 12.60 9.61 1.65
N TYR A 41 12.16 8.52 2.30
CA TYR A 41 12.71 7.18 2.14
C TYR A 41 11.88 6.30 1.21
N ILE A 42 10.66 6.74 0.86
CA ILE A 42 9.76 6.01 -0.03
C ILE A 42 10.21 6.21 -1.48
N SER A 43 10.60 5.13 -2.14
CA SER A 43 11.17 5.11 -3.49
C SER A 43 10.42 4.17 -4.43
N ILE A 44 9.09 4.32 -4.50
CA ILE A 44 8.24 3.56 -5.41
C ILE A 44 8.51 4.01 -6.84
N ARG A 45 8.99 3.07 -7.68
CA ARG A 45 9.20 3.27 -9.11
C ARG A 45 8.42 2.21 -9.89
N PRO A 46 7.95 2.51 -11.11
CA PRO A 46 7.36 1.50 -11.96
C PRO A 46 8.38 0.39 -12.24
N ILE A 47 7.97 -0.88 -12.08
CA ILE A 47 8.74 -2.01 -12.57
C ILE A 47 8.62 -2.14 -14.10
N GLU A 48 9.66 -2.65 -14.74
CA GLU A 48 9.57 -3.05 -16.14
C GLU A 48 8.59 -4.23 -16.23
N THR A 49 7.52 -4.04 -17.00
CA THR A 49 6.55 -5.11 -17.20
C THR A 49 7.20 -6.21 -18.04
N PRO A 50 7.07 -7.49 -17.67
CA PRO A 50 7.54 -8.56 -18.54
C PRO A 50 6.89 -8.39 -19.91
N LYS A 51 7.71 -8.39 -20.97
CA LYS A 51 7.20 -8.40 -22.34
C LYS A 51 6.24 -9.57 -22.43
N VAL A 52 4.97 -9.29 -22.73
CA VAL A 52 3.97 -10.33 -22.93
C VAL A 52 4.41 -11.10 -24.17
N SER A 53 5.20 -12.16 -23.99
CA SER A 53 5.56 -13.09 -25.05
C SER A 53 4.33 -13.92 -25.31
N ILE A 54 3.45 -13.40 -26.17
CA ILE A 54 2.25 -14.10 -26.63
C ILE A 54 2.72 -15.28 -27.49
N LEU A 55 3.05 -16.40 -26.84
CA LEU A 55 3.09 -17.67 -27.55
C LEU A 55 1.65 -17.97 -27.94
N ARG A 56 1.42 -18.17 -29.25
CA ARG A 56 0.11 -18.36 -29.88
C ARG A 56 -0.78 -19.47 -29.26
N SER A 57 -0.26 -20.25 -28.30
CA SER A 57 -1.01 -21.25 -27.53
C SER A 57 -1.85 -20.69 -26.39
N ASP A 58 -1.58 -19.45 -25.93
CA ASP A 58 -2.06 -18.97 -24.63
C ASP A 58 -3.21 -17.93 -24.73
N SER A 59 -3.77 -17.72 -25.92
CA SER A 59 -4.96 -16.87 -26.11
C SER A 59 -6.20 -17.37 -25.38
N SER A 60 -6.16 -18.56 -24.78
CA SER A 60 -7.20 -19.15 -23.93
C SER A 60 -7.08 -18.79 -22.45
N ILE A 61 -6.03 -18.07 -22.01
CA ILE A 61 -5.90 -17.67 -20.61
C ILE A 61 -6.97 -16.64 -20.27
N ALA A 62 -7.89 -17.02 -19.39
CA ALA A 62 -8.96 -16.15 -18.93
C ALA A 62 -8.38 -14.91 -18.22
N GLY A 63 -8.89 -13.72 -18.53
CA GLY A 63 -8.37 -12.46 -18.01
C GLY A 63 -7.11 -11.93 -18.70
N LEU A 64 -6.50 -12.66 -19.66
CA LEU A 64 -5.31 -12.18 -20.39
C LEU A 64 -5.58 -10.91 -21.20
N SER A 65 -6.77 -10.80 -21.79
CA SER A 65 -7.14 -9.58 -22.54
C SER A 65 -7.10 -8.34 -21.64
N ASP A 66 -7.66 -8.42 -20.44
CA ASP A 66 -7.64 -7.31 -19.49
C ASP A 66 -6.24 -7.09 -18.93
N TYR A 67 -5.48 -8.16 -18.66
CA TYR A 67 -4.07 -8.01 -18.28
C TYR A 67 -3.27 -7.22 -19.34
N VAL A 68 -3.41 -7.55 -20.63
CA VAL A 68 -2.71 -6.85 -21.73
C VAL A 68 -3.14 -5.39 -21.83
N LYS A 69 -4.45 -5.08 -21.68
CA LYS A 69 -4.93 -3.69 -21.60
C LYS A 69 -4.33 -2.97 -20.40
N GLY A 70 -4.26 -3.64 -19.26
CA GLY A 70 -3.64 -3.11 -18.04
C GLY A 70 -2.16 -2.78 -18.25
N VAL A 71 -1.39 -3.68 -18.86
CA VAL A 71 0.03 -3.44 -19.20
C VAL A 71 0.19 -2.23 -20.13
N ASN A 72 -0.70 -2.10 -21.12
CA ASN A 72 -0.69 -0.96 -22.04
C ASN A 72 -1.03 0.37 -21.37
N GLU A 73 -1.94 0.39 -20.40
CA GLU A 73 -2.21 1.60 -19.61
C GLU A 73 -1.09 1.89 -18.60
N TYR A 74 -0.50 0.85 -18.01
CA TYR A 74 0.62 0.96 -17.10
C TYR A 74 1.86 1.57 -17.78
N SER A 75 2.17 1.16 -19.02
CA SER A 75 3.31 1.70 -19.78
C SER A 75 3.12 3.17 -20.16
N LYS A 76 1.88 3.65 -20.23
CA LYS A 76 1.52 5.07 -20.40
C LYS A 76 1.48 5.84 -19.08
N ALA A 77 1.89 5.23 -17.96
CA ALA A 77 1.75 5.75 -16.60
C ALA A 77 0.29 6.04 -16.17
N ASN A 78 -0.71 5.48 -16.87
CA ASN A 78 -2.11 5.58 -16.49
C ASN A 78 -2.46 4.51 -15.45
N TYR A 79 -1.87 4.62 -14.26
CA TYR A 79 -1.96 3.59 -13.21
C TYR A 79 -3.38 3.34 -12.73
N ARG A 80 -4.28 4.33 -12.82
CA ARG A 80 -5.69 4.19 -12.44
C ARG A 80 -6.46 3.30 -13.41
N ALA A 81 -6.27 3.48 -14.71
CA ALA A 81 -6.85 2.59 -15.70
C ALA A 81 -6.21 1.20 -15.63
N ALA A 82 -4.88 1.15 -15.44
CA ALA A 82 -4.15 -0.10 -15.26
C ALA A 82 -4.69 -0.93 -14.08
N GLU A 83 -4.85 -0.31 -12.90
CA GLU A 83 -5.47 -0.93 -11.71
C GLU A 83 -6.82 -1.57 -12.04
N THR A 84 -7.69 -0.86 -12.75
CA THR A 84 -9.03 -1.36 -13.11
C THR A 84 -8.94 -2.62 -13.97
N TYR A 85 -8.09 -2.61 -15.00
CA TYR A 85 -7.90 -3.77 -15.87
C TYR A 85 -7.24 -4.94 -15.14
N PHE A 86 -6.24 -4.68 -14.30
CA PHE A 86 -5.58 -5.73 -13.53
C PHE A 86 -6.51 -6.35 -12.48
N GLN A 87 -7.37 -5.58 -11.83
CA GLN A 87 -8.40 -6.11 -10.92
C GLN A 87 -9.31 -7.13 -11.62
N THR A 88 -9.77 -6.81 -12.84
CA THR A 88 -10.53 -7.76 -13.64
C THR A 88 -9.70 -9.00 -13.96
N ALA A 89 -8.45 -8.83 -14.40
CA ALA A 89 -7.57 -9.94 -14.76
C ALA A 89 -7.33 -10.92 -13.59
N VAL A 90 -7.00 -10.41 -12.40
CA VAL A 90 -6.76 -11.24 -11.22
C VAL A 90 -8.04 -11.85 -10.65
N SER A 91 -9.20 -11.21 -10.83
CA SER A 91 -10.49 -11.79 -10.41
C SER A 91 -10.85 -13.05 -11.21
N VAL A 92 -10.44 -13.10 -12.48
CA VAL A 92 -10.69 -14.22 -13.39
C VAL A 92 -9.60 -15.28 -13.27
N SER A 93 -8.35 -14.87 -13.07
CA SER A 93 -7.19 -15.76 -12.92
C SER A 93 -6.42 -15.46 -11.62
N PRO A 94 -6.94 -15.87 -10.46
CA PRO A 94 -6.38 -15.50 -9.15
C PRO A 94 -5.04 -16.18 -8.84
N ASN A 95 -4.61 -17.17 -9.62
CA ASN A 95 -3.36 -17.89 -9.42
C ASN A 95 -2.15 -17.30 -10.16
N LYS A 96 -2.29 -16.11 -10.77
CA LYS A 96 -1.22 -15.43 -11.51
C LYS A 96 -0.50 -14.43 -10.62
N GLY A 97 0.51 -14.89 -9.88
CA GLY A 97 1.29 -14.05 -8.94
C GLY A 97 1.85 -12.77 -9.59
N ASP A 98 2.37 -12.87 -10.82
CA ASP A 98 2.91 -11.69 -11.52
C ASP A 98 1.83 -10.64 -11.85
N TRP A 99 0.56 -11.06 -12.03
CA TRP A 99 -0.54 -10.14 -12.27
C TRP A 99 -0.92 -9.41 -10.98
N TRP A 100 -0.91 -10.12 -9.86
CA TRP A 100 -1.04 -9.53 -8.53
C TRP A 100 0.08 -8.55 -8.22
N LEU A 101 1.33 -8.86 -8.61
CA LEU A 101 2.47 -7.96 -8.43
C LEU A 101 2.23 -6.63 -9.14
N ILE A 102 1.88 -6.65 -10.43
CA ILE A 102 1.69 -5.41 -11.19
C ILE A 102 0.45 -4.64 -10.71
N LEU A 103 -0.62 -5.33 -10.27
CA LEU A 103 -1.75 -4.69 -9.60
C LEU A 103 -1.29 -3.96 -8.33
N GLY A 104 -0.54 -4.63 -7.46
CA GLY A 104 -0.01 -4.07 -6.22
C GLY A 104 0.91 -2.88 -6.45
N VAL A 105 1.81 -2.97 -7.44
CA VAL A 105 2.67 -1.85 -7.85
C VAL A 105 1.85 -0.67 -8.37
N SER A 106 0.82 -0.92 -9.19
CA SER A 106 -0.09 0.12 -9.69
C SER A 106 -0.80 0.84 -8.53
N GLN A 107 -1.26 0.10 -7.53
CA GLN A 107 -1.90 0.64 -6.33
C GLN A 107 -0.91 1.44 -5.46
N ALA A 108 0.32 0.96 -5.33
CA ALA A 108 1.38 1.67 -4.61
C ALA A 108 1.74 3.01 -5.30
N LEU A 109 1.85 3.02 -6.63
CA LEU A 109 2.06 4.23 -7.44
C LEU A 109 0.90 5.23 -7.32
N LEU A 110 -0.33 4.75 -7.13
CA LEU A 110 -1.51 5.56 -6.84
C LEU A 110 -1.63 6.03 -5.39
N ARG A 111 -0.61 5.75 -4.55
CA ARG A 111 -0.59 6.06 -3.12
C ARG A 111 -1.74 5.42 -2.33
N LYS A 112 -2.11 4.18 -2.68
CA LYS A 112 -3.14 3.37 -1.99
C LYS A 112 -2.49 2.18 -1.24
N PRO A 113 -1.79 2.43 -0.12
CA PRO A 113 -0.97 1.38 0.52
C PRO A 113 -1.80 0.20 1.05
N ASP A 114 -3.02 0.42 1.54
CA ASP A 114 -3.86 -0.67 2.08
C ASP A 114 -4.24 -1.70 0.99
N LEU A 115 -4.64 -1.20 -0.18
CA LEU A 115 -4.96 -2.06 -1.33
C LEU A 115 -3.70 -2.71 -1.90
N ALA A 116 -2.63 -1.93 -2.02
CA ALA A 116 -1.34 -2.40 -2.52
C ALA A 116 -0.82 -3.57 -1.69
N LEU A 117 -0.82 -3.47 -0.36
CA LEU A 117 -0.40 -4.55 0.54
C LEU A 117 -1.18 -5.84 0.29
N THR A 118 -2.51 -5.76 0.14
CA THR A 118 -3.34 -6.94 -0.13
C THR A 118 -2.93 -7.64 -1.44
N SER A 119 -2.73 -6.86 -2.51
CA SER A 119 -2.31 -7.40 -3.81
C SER A 119 -0.88 -7.94 -3.78
N LEU A 120 0.04 -7.24 -3.11
CA LEU A 120 1.44 -7.63 -3.04
C LEU A 120 1.64 -8.90 -2.20
N GLN A 121 0.92 -9.06 -1.10
CA GLN A 121 0.94 -10.29 -0.30
C GLN A 121 0.44 -11.49 -1.10
N SER A 122 -0.58 -11.28 -1.94
CA SER A 122 -1.05 -12.30 -2.89
C SER A 122 0.04 -12.64 -3.91
N ALA A 123 0.77 -11.64 -4.41
CA ALA A 123 1.92 -11.85 -5.29
C ALA A 123 3.06 -12.61 -4.59
N GLU A 124 3.40 -12.28 -3.35
CA GLU A 124 4.44 -12.99 -2.58
C GLU A 124 4.10 -14.49 -2.46
N GLN A 125 2.85 -14.81 -2.16
CA GLN A 125 2.40 -16.20 -1.98
C GLN A 125 2.41 -17.01 -3.28
N LEU A 126 2.13 -16.36 -4.42
CA LEU A 126 1.88 -17.03 -5.70
C LEU A 126 3.05 -16.98 -6.69
N SER A 127 4.01 -16.08 -6.49
CA SER A 127 5.15 -15.91 -7.39
C SER A 127 6.41 -16.61 -6.89
N GLU A 128 7.27 -16.96 -7.83
CA GLU A 128 8.67 -17.30 -7.57
C GLU A 128 9.58 -16.08 -7.70
N GLU A 129 10.86 -16.28 -7.45
CA GLU A 129 11.87 -15.25 -7.69
C GLU A 129 12.01 -14.96 -9.19
N PRO A 130 12.24 -13.70 -9.61
CA PRO A 130 12.47 -12.51 -8.78
C PRO A 130 11.21 -11.77 -8.31
N ALA A 131 10.03 -12.13 -8.82
CA ALA A 131 8.78 -11.43 -8.55
C ALA A 131 8.40 -11.43 -7.06
N LYS A 132 8.69 -12.53 -6.34
CA LYS A 132 8.54 -12.61 -4.88
C LYS A 132 9.35 -11.55 -4.14
N SER A 133 10.63 -11.34 -4.49
CA SER A 133 11.45 -10.27 -3.91
C SER A 133 10.93 -8.88 -4.27
N SER A 134 10.44 -8.69 -5.49
CA SER A 134 9.79 -7.44 -5.91
C SER A 134 8.55 -7.14 -5.07
N ALA A 135 7.68 -8.13 -4.83
CA ALA A 135 6.51 -7.97 -3.98
C ALA A 135 6.90 -7.43 -2.59
N LYS A 136 7.85 -8.10 -1.93
CA LYS A 136 8.38 -7.68 -0.61
C LYS A 136 8.97 -6.28 -0.61
N TRP A 137 9.68 -5.91 -1.67
CA TRP A 137 10.22 -4.57 -1.81
C TRP A 137 9.09 -3.54 -1.79
N PHE A 138 8.08 -3.69 -2.65
CA PHE A 138 6.95 -2.74 -2.68
C PHE A 138 6.12 -2.76 -1.40
N GLU A 139 5.99 -3.91 -0.72
CA GLU A 139 5.33 -3.99 0.59
C GLU A 139 6.06 -3.16 1.63
N SER A 140 7.40 -3.23 1.69
CA SER A 140 8.19 -2.40 2.60
C SER A 140 7.94 -0.90 2.37
N GLN A 141 7.81 -0.49 1.10
CA GLN A 141 7.51 0.89 0.74
C GLN A 141 6.09 1.30 1.17
N CYS A 142 5.12 0.38 1.05
CA CYS A 142 3.75 0.62 1.50
C CYS A 142 3.66 0.73 3.04
N TYR A 143 4.42 -0.09 3.77
CA TYR A 143 4.52 0.04 5.22
C TYR A 143 5.15 1.36 5.63
N LEU A 144 6.21 1.81 4.95
CA LEU A 144 6.76 3.15 5.16
C LEU A 144 5.71 4.23 4.88
N MET A 145 4.90 4.11 3.81
CA MET A 145 3.80 5.04 3.51
C MET A 145 2.70 5.08 4.58
N GLN A 146 2.51 3.99 5.32
CA GLN A 146 1.57 3.93 6.45
C GLN A 146 2.19 4.38 7.78
N GLY A 147 3.49 4.66 7.83
CA GLY A 147 4.19 4.95 9.08
C GLY A 147 4.60 3.71 9.88
N ASN A 148 4.46 2.51 9.31
CA ASN A 148 4.78 1.25 9.98
C ASN A 148 6.25 0.86 9.75
N LEU A 149 7.16 1.51 10.48
CA LEU A 149 8.59 1.27 10.35
C LEU A 149 9.00 -0.18 10.69
N ALA A 150 8.36 -0.78 11.71
CA ALA A 150 8.73 -2.11 12.19
C ALA A 150 8.55 -3.20 11.11
N GLU A 151 7.38 -3.22 10.45
CA GLU A 151 7.14 -4.18 9.37
C GLU A 151 7.98 -3.89 8.13
N ALA A 152 8.22 -2.60 7.82
CA ALA A 152 9.10 -2.22 6.72
C ALA A 152 10.54 -2.74 6.95
N VAL A 153 11.12 -2.52 8.13
CA VAL A 153 12.47 -2.96 8.50
C VAL A 153 12.59 -4.48 8.42
N LYS A 154 11.60 -5.21 8.95
CA LYS A 154 11.58 -6.69 8.90
C LYS A 154 11.64 -7.22 7.47
N LEU A 155 10.88 -6.63 6.54
CA LEU A 155 10.93 -7.04 5.12
C LEU A 155 12.27 -6.67 4.48
N LEU A 156 12.78 -5.48 4.77
CA LEU A 156 14.06 -5.01 4.23
C LEU A 156 15.24 -5.85 4.74
N ASP A 157 15.24 -6.28 6.00
CA ASP A 157 16.26 -7.18 6.54
C ASP A 157 16.28 -8.52 5.78
N GLY A 158 15.10 -9.08 5.51
CA GLY A 158 14.97 -10.29 4.71
C GLY A 158 15.51 -10.13 3.28
N LEU A 159 15.24 -8.99 2.64
CA LEU A 159 15.77 -8.65 1.30
C LEU A 159 17.29 -8.40 1.33
N ALA A 160 17.79 -7.71 2.34
CA ALA A 160 19.22 -7.44 2.52
C ALA A 160 20.03 -8.73 2.72
N ALA A 161 19.47 -9.71 3.43
CA ALA A 161 20.13 -10.98 3.72
C ALA A 161 20.15 -11.95 2.53
N ASN A 162 19.17 -11.89 1.62
CA ASN A 162 19.01 -12.90 0.57
C ASN A 162 20.01 -12.77 -0.61
N GLY A 163 20.69 -11.61 -0.74
CA GLY A 163 21.67 -11.36 -1.80
C GLY A 163 21.12 -11.29 -3.23
N LYS A 164 19.79 -11.19 -3.39
CA LYS A 164 19.09 -11.16 -4.69
C LYS A 164 18.67 -9.73 -5.04
N VAL A 165 17.58 -9.61 -5.83
CA VAL A 165 16.94 -8.37 -6.23
C VAL A 165 16.59 -7.53 -5.00
N TYR A 166 16.88 -6.23 -5.07
CA TYR A 166 16.72 -5.25 -3.99
C TYR A 166 17.61 -5.43 -2.76
N SER A 167 18.58 -6.37 -2.75
CA SER A 167 19.43 -6.58 -1.57
C SER A 167 20.33 -5.38 -1.27
N THR A 168 20.89 -4.72 -2.29
CA THR A 168 21.71 -3.51 -2.12
C THR A 168 20.85 -2.34 -1.67
N GLU A 169 19.75 -2.09 -2.37
CA GLU A 169 18.79 -1.02 -2.06
C GLU A 169 18.22 -1.17 -0.64
N SER A 170 17.96 -2.40 -0.20
CA SER A 170 17.48 -2.67 1.15
C SER A 170 18.52 -2.37 2.21
N ARG A 171 19.80 -2.74 1.99
CA ARG A 171 20.90 -2.38 2.93
C ARG A 171 21.09 -0.88 3.04
N GLU A 172 21.07 -0.18 1.90
CA GLU A 172 21.20 1.27 1.88
C GLU A 172 20.04 1.96 2.60
N LEU A 173 18.82 1.48 2.36
CA LEU A 173 17.62 2.02 2.99
C LEU A 173 17.62 1.76 4.50
N LEU A 174 17.96 0.55 4.94
CA LEU A 174 18.10 0.19 6.36
C LEU A 174 19.14 1.07 7.05
N HIS A 175 20.30 1.29 6.43
CA HIS A 175 21.34 2.15 7.00
C HIS A 175 20.83 3.58 7.23
N LYS A 176 20.11 4.15 6.25
CA LYS A 176 19.49 5.49 6.38
C LYS A 176 18.44 5.52 7.49
N LEU A 177 17.51 4.55 7.49
CA LEU A 177 16.46 4.46 8.51
C LEU A 177 17.05 4.32 9.92
N LYS A 178 18.12 3.54 10.09
CA LYS A 178 18.79 3.38 11.38
C LYS A 178 19.41 4.69 11.85
N ASN A 179 20.15 5.39 10.98
CA ASN A 179 20.80 6.64 11.36
C ASN A 179 19.83 7.73 11.80
N ASP A 180 18.63 7.75 11.20
CA ASP A 180 17.66 8.82 11.43
C ASP A 180 16.61 8.48 12.52
N PHE A 181 16.41 7.20 12.85
CA PHE A 181 15.35 6.76 13.77
C PHE A 181 15.79 5.79 14.89
N ASP A 182 17.06 5.39 14.97
CA ASP A 182 17.59 4.61 16.10
C ASP A 182 18.13 5.55 17.19
N PRO A 183 17.44 5.69 18.35
CA PRO A 183 17.88 6.56 19.43
C PRO A 183 19.16 6.08 20.11
N SER A 184 19.63 4.85 19.84
CA SER A 184 20.89 4.33 20.38
C SER A 184 22.14 4.72 19.56
N ALA A 185 21.96 5.41 18.42
CA ALA A 185 23.05 5.82 17.54
C ALA A 185 23.73 7.15 17.93
N HIS A 186 23.31 7.78 19.04
CA HIS A 186 23.85 9.04 19.59
C HIS A 186 24.14 8.90 21.09
#